data_AF-A0A1V8UAZ0-F1
#
_entry.id   AF-A0A1V8UAZ0-F1
#
_cell.length_a   1.000
_cell.length_b   1.000
_cell.length_c   1.000
_cell.angle_alpha   90.00
_cell.angle_beta   90.00
_cell.angle_gamma   90.00
#
_symmetry.space_group_name_H-M   'P 1'
#
loop_
_entity.id
_entity.type
_entity.pdbx_description
1 polymer ?
#
loop_
_entity_poly.entity_id
_entity_poly.type
_entity_poly.pdbx_seq_one_letter_code
_entity_poly.pdbx_strand_id
1 'polypeptide(L)'
;MGVGVATQSFQVAPFDIWWYPEYEFMQTPNYSFSMVNTYTGGPFQQAVSTTSMLNNDWYDGKAYQKYAFEYAPGSDEDAYIKWTVGDDEMMTFDARALGPNGNIGQRMVSEEPMTMIINLGFSEAWVNIDWANLKFPTVYRVDYVRWYQREDFEMVTCDPPGYETTDYIASHPKAYNNPNYTHWEDAGYSWPQNTLMDGCSA
;
A
#
# COMPACT_ATOMS: atom_id res chain seq x y z
N MET A 1 -14.60 -16.93 -15.70
CA MET A 1 -14.08 -17.81 -14.63
C MET A 1 -14.51 -17.20 -13.31
N GLY A 2 -15.27 -17.93 -12.49
CA GLY A 2 -15.83 -17.42 -11.23
C GLY A 2 -14.91 -17.67 -10.04
N VAL A 3 -13.61 -17.39 -10.19
CA VAL A 3 -12.59 -17.59 -9.16
C VAL A 3 -12.33 -16.26 -8.46
N GLY A 4 -12.22 -16.28 -7.13
CA GLY A 4 -11.86 -15.09 -6.36
C GLY A 4 -10.50 -14.53 -6.80
N VAL A 5 -10.35 -13.22 -6.72
CA VAL A 5 -9.10 -12.52 -7.07
C VAL A 5 -8.75 -11.55 -5.94
N ALA A 6 -7.49 -11.53 -5.55
CA ALA A 6 -6.91 -10.50 -4.71
C ALA A 6 -6.00 -9.59 -5.53
N THR A 7 -6.04 -8.30 -5.24
CA THR A 7 -5.05 -7.32 -5.68
C THR A 7 -4.23 -6.92 -4.46
N GLN A 8 -2.91 -7.05 -4.56
CA GLN A 8 -1.98 -6.54 -3.57
C GLN A 8 -1.21 -5.38 -4.20
N SER A 9 -1.30 -4.20 -3.60
CA SER A 9 -0.88 -2.96 -4.22
C SER A 9 -0.10 -2.08 -3.24
N PHE A 10 0.99 -1.50 -3.72
CA PHE A 10 1.71 -0.41 -3.09
C PHE A 10 1.44 0.87 -3.88
N GLN A 11 0.88 1.88 -3.23
CA GLN A 11 0.60 3.18 -3.84
C GLN A 11 1.87 4.04 -3.79
N VAL A 12 2.19 4.68 -4.91
CA VAL A 12 3.47 5.34 -5.11
C VAL A 12 3.24 6.76 -5.60
N ALA A 13 3.95 7.72 -5.01
CA ALA A 13 4.02 9.09 -5.50
C ALA A 13 5.49 9.56 -5.50
N PRO A 14 5.85 10.59 -6.29
CA PRO A 14 5.04 11.23 -7.33
C PRO A 14 4.69 10.28 -8.50
N PHE A 15 3.63 10.62 -9.25
CA PHE A 15 3.15 9.80 -10.36
C PHE A 15 3.90 10.11 -11.65
N ASP A 16 4.48 9.09 -12.29
CA ASP A 16 5.08 9.24 -13.62
C ASP A 16 4.01 9.19 -14.72
N ILE A 17 4.40 9.59 -15.94
CA ILE A 17 3.51 9.73 -17.10
C ILE A 17 2.93 8.40 -17.59
N TRP A 18 3.55 7.27 -17.27
CA TRP A 18 3.13 5.95 -17.75
C TRP A 18 2.59 5.04 -16.64
N TRP A 19 2.77 5.46 -15.40
CA TRP A 19 2.44 4.75 -14.17
C TRP A 19 3.11 3.38 -14.03
N TYR A 20 4.15 3.09 -14.83
CA TYR A 20 4.78 1.77 -14.83
C TYR A 20 5.96 1.70 -13.85
N PRO A 21 6.08 0.60 -13.09
CA PRO A 21 7.31 0.28 -12.39
C PRO A 21 8.37 -0.25 -13.37
N GLU A 22 9.61 -0.31 -12.90
CA GLU A 22 10.70 -1.01 -13.57
C GLU A 22 10.58 -2.52 -13.32
N TYR A 23 9.93 -3.22 -14.25
CA TYR A 23 9.58 -4.65 -14.10
C TYR A 23 10.78 -5.60 -13.95
N GLU A 24 11.99 -5.19 -14.33
CA GLU A 24 13.19 -6.01 -14.16
C GLU A 24 13.56 -6.26 -12.69
N PHE A 25 13.07 -5.42 -11.79
CA PHE A 25 13.27 -5.52 -10.34
C PHE A 25 12.05 -6.14 -9.63
N MET A 26 11.13 -6.74 -10.39
CA MET A 26 9.96 -7.44 -9.87
C MET A 26 10.09 -8.94 -10.08
N GLN A 27 9.65 -9.72 -9.09
CA GLN A 27 9.76 -11.17 -9.09
C GLN A 27 8.40 -11.81 -8.81
N THR A 28 7.91 -12.60 -9.76
CA THR A 28 6.71 -13.44 -9.60
C THR A 28 7.13 -14.90 -9.59
N PRO A 29 7.26 -15.55 -8.41
CA PRO A 29 7.78 -16.91 -8.32
C PRO A 29 6.93 -17.95 -9.05
N ASN A 30 5.61 -17.76 -9.12
CA ASN A 30 4.70 -18.67 -9.79
C ASN A 30 3.56 -17.94 -10.54
N TYR A 31 3.72 -17.85 -11.86
CA TYR A 31 2.71 -17.26 -12.76
C TYR A 31 1.38 -18.02 -12.82
N SER A 32 1.30 -19.22 -12.24
CA SER A 32 0.03 -19.96 -12.11
C SER A 32 -0.84 -19.42 -10.97
N PHE A 33 -0.29 -18.64 -10.04
CA PHE A 33 -1.02 -18.08 -8.91
C PHE A 33 -1.17 -16.57 -9.01
N SER A 34 -0.14 -15.87 -9.45
CA SER A 34 -0.09 -14.42 -9.49
C SER A 34 0.48 -13.91 -10.80
N MET A 35 0.12 -12.68 -11.15
CA MET A 35 0.65 -11.98 -12.30
C MET A 35 0.77 -10.49 -11.98
N VAL A 36 1.61 -9.77 -12.71
CA VAL A 36 1.61 -8.31 -12.67
C VAL A 36 0.19 -7.81 -12.94
N ASN A 37 -0.28 -6.87 -12.13
CA ASN A 37 -1.59 -6.28 -12.36
C ASN A 37 -1.56 -5.42 -13.63
N THR A 38 -2.58 -5.58 -14.48
CA THR A 38 -2.70 -4.81 -15.71
C THR A 38 -3.11 -3.36 -15.48
N TYR A 39 -3.63 -3.05 -14.29
CA TYR A 39 -3.87 -1.68 -13.86
C TYR A 39 -2.71 -1.17 -13.02
N THR A 40 -2.03 -0.13 -13.50
CA THR A 40 -0.85 0.45 -12.85
C THR A 40 -1.06 1.90 -12.38
N GLY A 41 -2.18 2.53 -12.77
CA GLY A 41 -2.52 3.86 -12.30
C GLY A 41 -3.35 4.69 -13.27
N GLY A 42 -3.37 5.98 -13.01
CA GLY A 42 -4.03 7.03 -13.76
C GLY A 42 -3.70 8.40 -13.16
N PRO A 43 -4.34 9.48 -13.63
CA PRO A 43 -4.03 10.85 -13.18
C PRO A 43 -4.14 11.09 -11.66
N PHE A 44 -4.86 10.22 -10.94
CA PHE A 44 -5.14 10.35 -9.51
C PHE A 44 -4.44 9.29 -8.64
N GLN A 45 -3.78 8.29 -9.23
CA GLN A 45 -3.09 7.24 -8.47
C GLN A 45 -2.03 6.54 -9.32
N GLN A 46 -0.96 6.05 -8.70
CA GLN A 46 -0.05 5.09 -9.30
C GLN A 46 0.20 3.96 -8.31
N ALA A 47 0.17 2.73 -8.80
CA ALA A 47 0.34 1.55 -7.97
C ALA A 47 1.27 0.52 -8.62
N VAL A 48 2.21 0.02 -7.82
CA VAL A 48 2.93 -1.22 -8.12
C VAL A 48 2.12 -2.34 -7.51
N SER A 49 1.64 -3.28 -8.34
CA SER A 49 0.66 -4.25 -7.87
C SER A 49 0.71 -5.59 -8.59
N THR A 50 0.22 -6.61 -7.90
CA THR A 50 0.01 -7.95 -8.44
C THR A 50 -1.44 -8.37 -8.27
N THR A 51 -1.89 -9.20 -9.21
CA THR A 51 -3.20 -9.83 -9.19
C THR A 51 -3.01 -11.32 -8.93
N SER A 52 -3.59 -11.81 -7.85
CA SER A 52 -3.46 -13.19 -7.40
C SER A 52 -4.81 -13.91 -7.48
N MET A 53 -4.83 -15.11 -8.05
CA MET A 53 -6.00 -15.98 -8.04
C MET A 53 -6.14 -16.64 -6.67
N LEU A 54 -7.37 -16.66 -6.14
CA LEU A 54 -7.70 -17.23 -4.84
C LEU A 54 -8.42 -18.57 -5.00
N ASN A 55 -8.49 -19.33 -3.91
CA ASN A 55 -9.30 -20.55 -3.88
C ASN A 55 -10.73 -20.25 -3.39
N ASN A 56 -11.73 -20.65 -4.18
CA ASN A 56 -13.14 -20.50 -3.82
C ASN A 56 -13.57 -21.33 -2.59
N ASP A 57 -12.76 -22.29 -2.16
CA ASP A 57 -12.99 -23.05 -0.93
C ASP A 57 -12.61 -22.26 0.34
N TRP A 58 -12.06 -21.05 0.22
CA TRP A 58 -11.75 -20.17 1.37
C TRP A 58 -12.92 -19.29 1.81
N TYR A 59 -14.06 -19.36 1.12
CA TYR A 59 -15.23 -18.54 1.43
C TYR A 59 -16.27 -19.31 2.28
N ASP A 60 -17.23 -18.58 2.82
CA ASP A 60 -18.41 -19.12 3.54
C ASP A 60 -18.08 -20.05 4.72
N GLY A 61 -16.97 -19.78 5.41
CA GLY A 61 -16.59 -20.50 6.63
C GLY A 61 -16.04 -21.91 6.40
N LYS A 62 -15.70 -22.25 5.15
CA LYS A 62 -15.10 -23.56 4.79
C LYS A 62 -13.62 -23.66 5.19
N ALA A 63 -12.89 -22.57 5.10
CA ALA A 63 -11.48 -22.49 5.49
C ALA A 63 -11.09 -21.06 5.88
N TYR A 64 -10.01 -20.94 6.64
CA TYR A 64 -9.27 -19.69 6.82
C TYR A 64 -8.06 -19.69 5.90
N GLN A 65 -7.65 -18.51 5.46
CA GLN A 65 -6.41 -18.36 4.71
C GLN A 65 -5.56 -17.22 5.27
N LYS A 66 -4.24 -17.42 5.24
CA LYS A 66 -3.24 -16.42 5.64
C LYS A 66 -3.03 -15.44 4.50
N TYR A 67 -3.07 -14.15 4.84
CA TYR A 67 -2.61 -13.07 3.97
C TYR A 67 -1.54 -12.33 4.74
N ALA A 68 -0.38 -12.11 4.11
CA ALA A 68 0.67 -11.33 4.74
C ALA A 68 1.40 -10.48 3.71
N PHE A 69 1.90 -9.36 4.18
CA PHE A 69 2.91 -8.59 3.48
C PHE A 69 4.08 -8.35 4.42
N GLU A 70 5.26 -8.27 3.83
CA GLU A 70 6.50 -7.94 4.49
C GLU A 70 7.11 -6.77 3.72
N TYR A 71 7.75 -5.85 4.44
CA TYR A 71 8.44 -4.75 3.80
C TYR A 71 9.68 -4.32 4.58
N ALA A 72 10.65 -3.77 3.86
CA ALA A 72 11.77 -3.03 4.41
C ALA A 72 11.71 -1.59 3.85
N PRO A 73 11.66 -0.56 4.71
CA PRO A 73 11.59 0.84 4.28
C PRO A 73 12.90 1.30 3.61
N GLY A 74 12.81 2.31 2.75
CA GLY A 74 13.98 2.95 2.14
C GLY A 74 13.92 3.04 0.61
N SER A 75 15.04 3.41 0.00
CA SER A 75 15.11 3.76 -1.43
C SER A 75 16.13 2.95 -2.23
N ASP A 76 16.81 2.00 -1.60
CA ASP A 76 17.87 1.19 -2.21
C ASP A 76 17.42 -0.26 -2.46
N GLU A 77 18.35 -1.13 -2.88
CA GLU A 77 18.03 -2.53 -3.20
C GLU A 77 17.72 -3.40 -1.97
N ASP A 78 18.02 -2.91 -0.76
CA ASP A 78 17.67 -3.60 0.50
C ASP A 78 16.26 -3.23 0.97
N ALA A 79 15.65 -2.19 0.41
CA ALA A 79 14.27 -1.81 0.62
C ALA A 79 13.34 -2.57 -0.33
N TYR A 80 12.35 -3.30 0.20
CA TYR A 80 11.49 -4.18 -0.60
C TYR A 80 10.08 -4.28 -0.06
N ILE A 81 9.18 -4.80 -0.90
CA ILE A 81 7.84 -5.26 -0.51
C ILE A 81 7.65 -6.68 -1.05
N LYS A 82 7.08 -7.53 -0.21
CA LYS A 82 6.74 -8.93 -0.51
C LYS A 82 5.32 -9.22 -0.09
N TRP A 83 4.57 -9.92 -0.95
CA TRP A 83 3.21 -10.38 -0.66
C TRP A 83 3.13 -11.90 -0.68
N THR A 84 2.41 -12.44 0.30
CA THR A 84 2.15 -13.89 0.40
C THR A 84 0.67 -14.15 0.61
N VAL A 85 0.19 -15.24 0.02
CA VAL A 85 -1.14 -15.79 0.25
C VAL A 85 -0.96 -17.27 0.59
N GLY A 86 -1.37 -17.67 1.80
CA GLY A 86 -1.06 -18.98 2.33
C GLY A 86 0.41 -19.12 2.70
N ASP A 87 1.11 -20.04 2.04
CA ASP A 87 2.55 -20.29 2.17
C ASP A 87 3.31 -19.93 0.88
N ASP A 88 2.61 -19.37 -0.12
CA ASP A 88 3.15 -19.05 -1.42
C ASP A 88 3.43 -17.55 -1.54
N GLU A 89 4.61 -17.21 -2.08
CA GLU A 89 4.97 -15.85 -2.45
C GLU A 89 4.32 -15.48 -3.77
N MET A 90 3.52 -14.40 -3.74
CA MET A 90 2.80 -13.91 -4.91
C MET A 90 3.69 -12.98 -5.74
N MET A 91 4.40 -12.08 -5.08
CA MET A 91 5.29 -11.11 -5.73
C MET A 91 6.25 -10.53 -4.68
N THR A 92 7.47 -10.25 -5.12
CA THR A 92 8.43 -9.38 -4.42
C THR A 92 8.97 -8.33 -5.39
N PHE A 93 9.23 -7.13 -4.90
CA PHE A 93 10.01 -6.13 -5.64
C PHE A 93 10.81 -5.27 -4.66
N ASP A 94 11.95 -4.76 -5.11
CA ASP A 94 12.78 -3.81 -4.36
C ASP A 94 12.61 -2.37 -4.86
N ALA A 95 13.17 -1.39 -4.14
CA ALA A 95 12.96 0.02 -4.46
C ALA A 95 13.51 0.44 -5.83
N ARG A 96 14.35 -0.38 -6.51
CA ARG A 96 14.75 -0.11 -7.89
C ARG A 96 13.57 -0.22 -8.86
N ALA A 97 12.54 -1.00 -8.52
CA ALA A 97 11.26 -1.02 -9.26
C ALA A 97 10.57 0.35 -9.26
N LEU A 98 10.93 1.23 -8.31
CA LEU A 98 10.39 2.57 -8.10
C LEU A 98 11.35 3.66 -8.58
N GLY A 99 12.29 3.30 -9.45
CA GLY A 99 13.38 4.14 -9.90
C GLY A 99 12.95 5.48 -10.54
N PRO A 100 13.92 6.39 -10.71
CA PRO A 100 13.69 7.69 -11.32
C PRO A 100 13.25 7.54 -12.79
N ASN A 101 12.30 8.36 -13.21
CA ASN A 101 11.83 8.40 -14.60
C ASN A 101 11.48 9.82 -15.02
N GLY A 102 12.15 10.31 -16.06
CA GLY A 102 11.93 11.64 -16.61
C GLY A 102 12.16 12.74 -15.57
N ASN A 103 11.06 13.29 -15.04
CA ASN A 103 11.06 14.40 -14.07
C ASN A 103 10.92 13.93 -12.61
N ILE A 104 10.90 12.63 -12.35
CA ILE A 104 10.68 12.07 -11.02
C ILE A 104 11.97 11.39 -10.55
N GLY A 105 12.38 11.74 -9.33
CA GLY A 105 13.54 11.13 -8.66
C GLY A 105 13.25 9.72 -8.15
N GLN A 106 14.23 9.13 -7.47
CA GLN A 106 14.05 7.85 -6.79
C GLN A 106 12.87 7.94 -5.81
N ARG A 107 11.95 6.98 -5.89
CA ARG A 107 10.85 6.83 -4.93
C ARG A 107 11.19 5.73 -3.94
N MET A 108 10.46 5.69 -2.82
CA MET A 108 10.85 4.88 -1.68
C MET A 108 9.76 3.87 -1.33
N VAL A 109 10.17 2.73 -0.78
CA VAL A 109 9.29 1.91 0.05
C VAL A 109 9.01 2.71 1.33
N SER A 110 7.73 2.79 1.73
CA SER A 110 7.27 3.71 2.77
C SER A 110 8.10 3.62 4.07
N GLU A 111 8.67 4.77 4.45
CA GLU A 111 9.37 4.95 5.73
C GLU A 111 8.43 5.45 6.83
N GLU A 112 7.19 5.79 6.47
CA GLU A 112 6.20 6.35 7.37
C GLU A 112 5.55 5.26 8.25
N PRO A 113 5.16 5.59 9.49
CA PRO A 113 4.36 4.69 10.31
C PRO A 113 3.04 4.31 9.61
N MET A 114 2.79 3.02 9.48
CA MET A 114 1.55 2.50 8.90
C MET A 114 0.56 2.01 9.95
N THR A 115 -0.73 2.14 9.67
CA THR A 115 -1.81 1.50 10.43
C THR A 115 -2.46 0.39 9.61
N MET A 116 -2.85 -0.70 10.27
CA MET A 116 -3.58 -1.78 9.63
C MET A 116 -5.08 -1.51 9.69
N ILE A 117 -5.75 -1.59 8.54
CA ILE A 117 -7.21 -1.50 8.43
C ILE A 117 -7.71 -2.80 7.82
N ILE A 118 -8.67 -3.45 8.48
CA ILE A 118 -9.31 -4.68 8.00
C ILE A 118 -10.81 -4.39 7.92
N ASN A 119 -11.36 -4.39 6.70
CA ASN A 119 -12.76 -4.05 6.45
C ASN A 119 -13.41 -4.99 5.43
N LEU A 120 -14.75 -5.04 5.43
CA LEU A 120 -15.56 -5.68 4.40
C LEU A 120 -16.46 -4.63 3.77
N GLY A 121 -16.38 -4.50 2.45
CA GLY A 121 -17.21 -3.61 1.66
C GLY A 121 -17.23 -4.02 0.19
N PHE A 122 -18.07 -3.37 -0.60
CA PHE A 122 -18.12 -3.54 -2.05
C PHE A 122 -18.27 -2.17 -2.73
N SER A 123 -17.84 -2.07 -3.98
CA SER A 123 -17.91 -0.84 -4.77
C SER A 123 -18.11 -1.19 -6.24
N GLU A 124 -18.98 -0.44 -6.90
CA GLU A 124 -19.20 -0.54 -8.36
C GLU A 124 -18.05 0.09 -9.17
N ALA A 125 -17.09 0.75 -8.51
CA ALA A 125 -15.97 1.42 -9.18
C ALA A 125 -15.00 0.45 -9.88
N TRP A 126 -14.94 -0.81 -9.44
CA TRP A 126 -13.92 -1.78 -9.86
C TRP A 126 -14.48 -3.01 -10.55
N VAL A 127 -15.66 -3.47 -10.13
CA VAL A 127 -16.32 -4.68 -10.65
C VAL A 127 -17.83 -4.50 -10.68
N ASN A 128 -18.50 -5.17 -11.62
CA ASN A 128 -19.95 -5.27 -11.61
C ASN A 128 -20.42 -6.14 -10.44
N ILE A 129 -21.48 -5.70 -9.75
CA ILE A 129 -22.05 -6.42 -8.62
C ILE A 129 -23.15 -7.37 -9.11
N ASP A 130 -23.05 -8.64 -8.72
CA ASP A 130 -24.11 -9.62 -8.93
C ASP A 130 -25.18 -9.51 -7.82
N TRP A 131 -26.06 -8.53 -7.98
CA TRP A 131 -27.11 -8.21 -7.03
C TRP A 131 -28.08 -9.37 -6.74
N ALA A 132 -28.31 -10.26 -7.71
CA ALA A 132 -29.24 -11.38 -7.53
C ALA A 132 -28.71 -12.43 -6.53
N ASN A 133 -27.38 -12.60 -6.50
CA ASN A 133 -26.71 -13.58 -5.65
C ASN A 133 -26.16 -13.00 -4.34
N LEU A 134 -26.13 -11.66 -4.18
CA LEU A 134 -25.72 -11.02 -2.93
C LEU A 134 -26.70 -11.33 -1.78
N LYS A 135 -26.19 -11.89 -0.68
CA LYS A 135 -26.98 -12.25 0.51
C LYS A 135 -26.49 -11.48 1.73
N PHE A 136 -27.42 -10.91 2.48
CA PHE A 136 -27.11 -10.21 3.73
C PHE A 136 -27.67 -10.95 4.95
N PRO A 137 -26.96 -10.96 6.10
CA PRO A 137 -25.64 -10.34 6.29
C PRO A 137 -24.52 -11.14 5.62
N THR A 138 -23.60 -10.45 4.94
CA THR A 138 -22.31 -11.01 4.51
C THR A 138 -21.34 -10.90 5.68
N VAL A 139 -20.60 -11.97 5.97
CA VAL A 139 -19.71 -12.03 7.13
C VAL A 139 -18.27 -12.26 6.68
N TYR A 140 -17.40 -11.32 7.01
CA TYR A 140 -15.95 -11.50 6.93
C TYR A 140 -15.42 -11.89 8.30
N ARG A 141 -14.68 -13.00 8.37
CA ARG A 141 -14.17 -13.58 9.62
C ARG A 141 -12.66 -13.41 9.67
N VAL A 142 -12.17 -12.94 10.81
CA VAL A 142 -10.74 -12.84 11.12
C VAL A 142 -10.50 -13.70 12.35
N ASP A 143 -9.66 -14.73 12.20
CA ASP A 143 -9.29 -15.61 13.30
C ASP A 143 -8.22 -14.95 14.19
N TYR A 144 -7.15 -14.44 13.57
CA TYR A 144 -6.11 -13.72 14.26
C TYR A 144 -5.44 -12.68 13.36
N VAL A 145 -4.76 -11.74 14.02
CA VAL A 145 -3.79 -10.82 13.41
C VAL A 145 -2.45 -11.02 14.11
N ARG A 146 -1.37 -11.02 13.35
CA ARG A 146 0.00 -11.00 13.88
C ARG A 146 0.76 -9.87 13.22
N TRP A 147 1.44 -9.07 14.03
CA TRP A 147 2.50 -8.17 13.55
C TRP A 147 3.82 -8.73 14.06
N TYR A 148 4.86 -8.57 13.26
CA TYR A 148 6.22 -8.97 13.60
C TYR A 148 7.13 -7.76 13.55
N GLN A 149 8.06 -7.67 14.49
CA GLN A 149 9.26 -6.85 14.38
C GLN A 149 10.44 -7.81 14.24
N ARG A 150 11.46 -7.43 13.46
CA ARG A 150 12.68 -8.23 13.38
C ARG A 150 13.38 -8.16 14.74
N GLU A 151 13.92 -9.28 15.21
CA GLU A 151 14.53 -9.41 16.54
C GLU A 151 15.64 -8.36 16.80
N ASP A 152 16.40 -8.01 15.76
CA ASP A 152 17.47 -7.00 15.86
C ASP A 152 16.99 -5.54 15.60
N PHE A 153 15.71 -5.33 15.31
CA PHE A 153 15.12 -4.03 14.95
C PHE A 153 13.82 -3.77 15.73
N GLU A 154 13.88 -3.95 17.04
CA GLU A 154 12.75 -3.65 17.92
C GLU A 154 12.74 -2.16 18.28
N MET A 155 11.65 -1.47 17.94
CA MET A 155 11.44 -0.07 18.27
C MET A 155 9.96 0.18 18.55
N VAL A 156 9.66 0.59 19.79
CA VAL A 156 8.31 0.94 20.24
C VAL A 156 8.37 2.33 20.87
N THR A 157 8.11 3.36 20.06
CA THR A 157 8.15 4.77 20.48
C THR A 157 7.15 5.59 19.68
N CYS A 158 6.65 6.68 20.26
CA CYS A 158 5.91 7.71 19.52
C CYS A 158 6.85 8.66 18.77
N ASP A 159 8.14 8.69 19.12
CA ASP A 159 9.15 9.56 18.54
C ASP A 159 10.32 8.73 18.02
N PRO A 160 10.18 8.06 16.85
CA PRO A 160 11.30 7.41 16.21
C PRO A 160 12.39 8.45 15.87
N PRO A 161 13.68 8.12 15.97
CA PRO A 161 14.75 9.04 15.61
C PRO A 161 14.62 9.55 14.18
N GLY A 162 14.59 10.88 13.99
CA GLY A 162 14.37 11.53 12.69
C GLY A 162 12.90 11.68 12.29
N TYR A 163 11.99 11.14 13.09
CA TYR A 163 10.53 11.19 12.89
C TYR A 163 9.82 11.55 14.20
N GLU A 164 10.35 12.52 14.95
CA GLU A 164 9.83 12.96 16.25
C GLU A 164 8.40 13.53 16.12
N THR A 165 7.41 12.64 16.27
CA THR A 165 6.01 12.89 15.93
C THR A 165 5.28 13.69 17.02
N THR A 166 5.65 13.50 18.29
CA THR A 166 5.04 14.20 19.43
C THR A 166 5.24 15.71 19.30
N ASP A 167 6.47 16.15 19.04
CA ASP A 167 6.80 17.57 18.89
C ASP A 167 6.17 18.16 17.62
N TYR A 168 6.11 17.37 16.54
CA TYR A 168 5.43 17.77 15.30
C TYR A 168 3.93 18.02 15.53
N ILE A 169 3.24 17.11 16.23
CA ILE A 169 1.82 17.26 16.57
C ILE A 169 1.61 18.45 17.51
N ALA A 170 2.47 18.60 18.53
CA ALA A 170 2.38 19.70 19.49
C ALA A 170 2.58 21.08 18.86
N SER A 171 3.40 21.18 17.81
CA SER A 171 3.59 22.41 17.02
C SER A 171 2.49 22.65 15.99
N HIS A 172 1.69 21.63 15.64
CA HIS A 172 0.60 21.73 14.67
C HIS A 172 -0.79 21.39 15.23
N PRO A 173 -1.20 21.91 16.41
CA PRO A 173 -2.35 21.40 17.14
C PRO A 173 -3.69 21.58 16.40
N LYS A 174 -3.80 22.55 15.48
CA LYS A 174 -5.03 22.75 14.71
C LYS A 174 -5.29 21.60 13.73
N ALA A 175 -4.25 21.12 13.06
CA ALA A 175 -4.36 20.03 12.09
C ALA A 175 -4.73 18.71 12.79
N TYR A 176 -4.22 18.48 13.99
CA TYR A 176 -4.38 17.20 14.69
C TYR A 176 -5.53 17.14 15.70
N ASN A 177 -6.11 18.28 16.12
CA ASN A 177 -7.21 18.31 17.08
C ASN A 177 -8.55 18.74 16.49
N ASN A 178 -8.63 19.08 15.20
CA ASN A 178 -9.89 19.44 14.55
C ASN A 178 -10.14 18.59 13.31
N PRO A 179 -11.08 17.63 13.37
CA PRO A 179 -11.37 16.74 12.23
C PRO A 179 -12.04 17.44 11.04
N ASN A 180 -12.45 18.71 11.19
CA ASN A 180 -13.05 19.48 10.10
C ASN A 180 -12.02 20.21 9.23
N TYR A 181 -10.75 20.26 9.64
CA TYR A 181 -9.68 20.84 8.82
C TYR A 181 -9.09 19.75 7.93
N THR A 182 -9.47 19.75 6.65
CA THR A 182 -9.04 18.73 5.68
C THR A 182 -7.90 19.20 4.79
N HIS A 183 -7.55 20.49 4.84
CA HIS A 183 -6.38 21.07 4.18
C HIS A 183 -5.47 21.78 5.18
N TRP A 184 -4.16 21.83 4.89
CA TRP A 184 -3.17 22.53 5.72
C TRP A 184 -3.49 24.04 5.85
N GLU A 185 -4.03 24.64 4.79
CA GLU A 185 -4.46 26.05 4.80
C GLU A 185 -5.61 26.31 5.77
N ASP A 186 -6.57 25.37 5.92
CA ASP A 186 -7.67 25.47 6.88
C ASP A 186 -7.15 25.50 8.33
N ALA A 187 -6.06 24.76 8.57
CA ALA A 187 -5.36 24.73 9.85
C ALA A 187 -4.40 25.93 10.03
N GLY A 188 -4.24 26.79 9.02
CA GLY A 188 -3.40 27.99 9.06
C GLY A 188 -1.90 27.71 8.85
N TYR A 189 -1.56 26.64 8.14
CA TYR A 189 -0.19 26.21 7.86
C TYR A 189 0.08 26.20 6.36
N SER A 190 1.35 26.34 5.97
CA SER A 190 1.76 26.34 4.57
C SER A 190 1.90 24.92 4.00
N TRP A 191 1.55 24.75 2.73
CA TRP A 191 1.81 23.52 1.99
C TRP A 191 3.30 23.40 1.60
N PRO A 192 3.89 22.19 1.59
CA PRO A 192 5.26 21.99 1.13
C PRO A 192 5.45 22.38 -0.34
N GLN A 193 6.47 23.19 -0.62
CA GLN A 193 6.80 23.64 -1.98
C GLN A 193 7.71 22.63 -2.69
N ASN A 194 7.73 22.66 -4.03
CA ASN A 194 8.60 21.81 -4.84
C ASN A 194 9.26 22.55 -6.00
N THR A 195 10.39 22.04 -6.49
CA THR A 195 11.15 22.66 -7.59
C THR A 195 10.33 22.85 -8.88
N LEU A 196 9.44 21.91 -9.19
CA LEU A 196 8.66 21.93 -10.44
C LEU A 196 7.61 23.06 -10.47
N MET A 197 6.91 23.27 -9.36
CA MET A 197 5.79 24.23 -9.27
C MET A 197 6.21 25.58 -8.68
N ASP A 198 7.16 25.57 -7.74
CA ASP A 198 7.54 26.74 -6.93
C ASP A 198 8.95 27.27 -7.23
N GLY A 199 9.74 26.57 -8.05
CA GLY A 199 11.11 26.97 -8.38
C GLY A 199 12.10 26.87 -7.20
N CYS A 200 11.77 26.07 -6.17
CA CYS A 200 12.66 25.81 -5.04
C CYS A 200 13.91 25.04 -5.46
N SER A 201 15.04 25.24 -4.78
CA SER A 201 16.21 24.37 -4.90
C SER A 201 16.08 23.18 -3.94
N ALA A 202 16.15 21.96 -4.48
CA ALA A 202 16.22 20.72 -3.70
C ALA A 202 17.62 20.49 -3.11
#